data_AF-A0A5S9MGU9-F1
#
_entry.id   AF-A0A5S9MGU9-F1
#
_cell.length_a   1.000
_cell.length_b   1.000
_cell.length_c   1.000
_cell.angle_alpha   90.00
_cell.angle_beta   90.00
_cell.angle_gamma   90.00
#
_symmetry.space_group_name_H-M   'P 1'
#
loop_
_entity.id
_entity.type
_entity.pdbx_description
1 polymer ?
#
loop_
_entity_poly.entity_id
_entity_poly.type
_entity_poly.pdbx_seq_one_letter_code
_entity_poly.pdbx_strand_id
1 'polypeptide(L)'
;MKKVFAIRLTAVFIALMIIAGCSTQQSNSGKDDGTLKVVTTSIFYDIVKEVGGQHVSIHSIVPIGTDPHEFDPLPKDVQYTTDADLVLYNGLNLETGNGWFQKLLESSGKDGDDAPVAELSKGVKVKHLSSKGLESQQDPHAWLNVENGIIYAQNARDALIQADPEHKEDYEKMQKSTSKSFKRFTMKQKTSLISCQKIKSSLSQVKGHSSILQRRMD
;
A
#
# COMPACT_ATOMS: atom_id res chain seq x y z
N MET A 1 -16.29 -75.33 9.55
CA MET A 1 -15.17 -74.47 10.02
C MET A 1 -14.71 -73.46 8.97
N LYS A 2 -14.45 -73.84 7.70
CA LYS A 2 -13.99 -72.94 6.63
C LYS A 2 -14.94 -71.76 6.30
N LYS A 3 -16.27 -71.98 6.34
CA LYS A 3 -17.28 -70.93 6.04
C LYS A 3 -17.36 -69.84 7.13
N VAL A 4 -17.16 -70.21 8.40
CA VAL A 4 -17.17 -69.26 9.53
C VAL A 4 -15.90 -68.40 9.53
N PHE A 5 -14.78 -68.97 9.10
CA PHE A 5 -13.51 -68.26 8.96
C PHE A 5 -13.55 -67.24 7.80
N ALA A 6 -14.17 -67.60 6.68
CA ALA A 6 -14.37 -66.70 5.55
C ALA A 6 -15.23 -65.48 5.92
N ILE A 7 -16.34 -65.69 6.66
CA ILE A 7 -17.24 -64.60 7.09
C ILE A 7 -16.53 -63.62 8.04
N ARG A 8 -15.67 -64.12 8.95
CA ARG A 8 -14.89 -63.26 9.84
C ARG A 8 -13.80 -62.47 9.11
N LEU A 9 -13.22 -63.03 8.05
CA LEU A 9 -12.23 -62.33 7.23
C LEU A 9 -12.88 -61.20 6.40
N THR A 10 -14.10 -61.41 5.87
CA THR A 10 -14.84 -60.39 5.11
C THR A 10 -15.30 -59.23 6.00
N ALA A 11 -15.73 -59.52 7.25
CA ALA A 11 -16.14 -58.48 8.19
C ALA A 11 -14.99 -57.55 8.63
N VAL A 12 -13.77 -58.09 8.78
CA VAL A 12 -12.57 -57.30 9.09
C VAL A 12 -12.15 -56.41 7.92
N PHE A 13 -12.29 -56.90 6.68
CA PHE A 13 -11.98 -56.12 5.48
C PHE A 13 -12.94 -54.95 5.24
N ILE A 14 -14.24 -55.14 5.55
CA ILE A 14 -15.25 -54.07 5.48
C ILE A 14 -15.02 -53.03 6.58
N ALA A 15 -14.63 -53.44 7.80
CA ALA A 15 -14.30 -52.52 8.88
C ALA A 15 -13.05 -51.67 8.60
N LEU A 16 -12.06 -52.21 7.88
CA LEU A 16 -10.86 -51.49 7.46
C LEU A 16 -11.13 -50.45 6.36
N MET A 17 -12.13 -50.67 5.49
CA MET A 17 -12.51 -49.69 4.46
C MET A 17 -13.25 -48.46 5.01
N ILE A 18 -13.87 -48.54 6.19
CA ILE A 18 -14.61 -47.42 6.79
C ILE A 18 -13.64 -46.37 7.38
N ILE A 19 -12.42 -46.76 7.76
CA ILE A 19 -11.44 -45.86 8.39
C ILE A 19 -10.68 -45.01 7.35
N ALA A 20 -10.61 -45.45 6.10
CA ALA A 20 -9.95 -44.71 5.01
C ALA A 20 -10.82 -43.58 4.39
N GLY A 21 -12.09 -43.46 4.80
CA GLY A 21 -13.05 -42.50 4.26
C GLY A 21 -13.03 -41.11 4.91
N CYS A 22 -12.37 -40.93 6.05
CA CYS A 22 -12.15 -39.61 6.64
C CYS A 22 -10.97 -38.90 5.96
N SER A 23 -11.11 -38.62 4.67
CA SER A 23 -10.41 -37.49 4.07
C SER A 23 -11.10 -36.25 4.63
N THR A 24 -10.41 -35.55 5.53
CA THR A 24 -10.79 -34.22 5.98
C THR A 24 -11.00 -33.36 4.73
N GLN A 25 -12.25 -33.15 4.34
CA GLN A 25 -12.64 -32.09 3.43
C GLN A 25 -12.25 -30.79 4.13
N GLN A 26 -11.04 -30.34 3.85
CA GLN A 26 -10.58 -29.01 4.19
C GLN A 26 -11.38 -28.05 3.31
N SER A 27 -12.54 -27.67 3.83
CA SER A 27 -13.25 -26.49 3.41
C SER A 27 -12.27 -25.32 3.53
N ASN A 28 -11.73 -24.88 2.40
CA ASN A 28 -11.06 -23.60 2.22
C ASN A 28 -12.11 -22.47 2.28
N SER A 29 -12.93 -22.45 3.33
CA SER A 29 -13.47 -21.20 3.84
C SER A 29 -12.25 -20.48 4.41
N GLY A 30 -11.83 -19.39 3.76
CA GLY A 30 -10.72 -18.57 4.21
C GLY A 30 -10.88 -18.34 5.71
N LYS A 31 -9.96 -18.91 6.49
CA LYS A 31 -9.90 -18.64 7.92
C LYS A 31 -9.70 -17.14 8.04
N ASP A 32 -10.68 -16.48 8.64
CA ASP A 32 -10.48 -15.16 9.21
C ASP A 32 -9.26 -15.29 10.13
N ASP A 33 -8.15 -14.73 9.68
CA ASP A 33 -6.88 -14.76 10.38
C ASP A 33 -6.82 -13.69 11.47
N GLY A 34 -7.94 -12.97 11.68
CA GLY A 34 -8.08 -11.90 12.65
C GLY A 34 -7.39 -10.61 12.22
N THR A 35 -6.95 -10.51 10.96
CA THR A 35 -6.31 -9.29 10.44
C THR A 35 -7.34 -8.33 9.85
N LEU A 36 -7.07 -7.03 10.02
CA LEU A 36 -7.86 -5.97 9.43
C LEU A 36 -7.68 -5.97 7.90
N LYS A 37 -8.76 -6.11 7.14
CA LYS A 37 -8.73 -6.11 5.68
C LYS A 37 -8.65 -4.68 5.16
N VAL A 38 -7.52 -4.35 4.56
CA VAL A 38 -7.26 -3.00 4.04
C VAL A 38 -7.19 -3.03 2.52
N VAL A 39 -7.89 -2.12 1.86
CA VAL A 39 -7.80 -1.89 0.42
C VAL A 39 -7.09 -0.58 0.15
N THR A 40 -6.13 -0.57 -0.77
CA THR A 40 -5.37 0.63 -1.15
C THR A 40 -4.87 0.54 -2.60
N THR A 41 -4.14 1.55 -3.06
CA THR A 41 -3.33 1.49 -4.28
C THR A 41 -1.89 1.06 -3.99
N SER A 42 -1.18 0.55 -5.01
CA SER A 42 0.18 0.02 -4.88
C SER A 42 1.20 1.05 -4.38
N ILE A 43 0.95 2.34 -4.58
CA ILE A 43 1.80 3.43 -4.09
C ILE A 43 1.89 3.45 -2.56
N PHE A 44 0.78 3.16 -1.88
CA PHE A 44 0.71 3.23 -0.41
C PHE A 44 0.76 1.86 0.26
N TYR A 45 0.68 0.77 -0.52
CA TYR A 45 0.77 -0.60 -0.01
C TYR A 45 1.92 -0.77 0.97
N ASP A 46 3.14 -0.35 0.62
CA ASP A 46 4.30 -0.52 1.49
C ASP A 46 4.24 0.35 2.75
N ILE A 47 3.72 1.58 2.66
CA ILE A 47 3.54 2.45 3.84
C ILE A 47 2.54 1.81 4.81
N VAL A 48 1.41 1.34 4.29
CA VAL A 48 0.35 0.70 5.08
C VAL A 48 0.87 -0.60 5.69
N LYS A 49 1.63 -1.40 4.94
CA LYS A 49 2.25 -2.64 5.43
C LYS A 49 3.27 -2.39 6.54
N GLU A 50 4.14 -1.39 6.38
CA GLU A 50 5.14 -1.04 7.39
C GLU A 50 4.50 -0.51 8.67
N VAL A 51 3.34 0.15 8.58
CA VAL A 51 2.61 0.66 9.77
C VAL A 51 1.74 -0.43 10.39
N GLY A 52 1.00 -1.19 9.59
CA GLY A 52 0.04 -2.20 10.04
C GLY A 52 0.67 -3.53 10.46
N GLY A 53 1.85 -3.86 9.92
CA GLY A 53 2.60 -5.06 10.29
C GLY A 53 1.81 -6.34 10.05
N GLN A 54 1.74 -7.19 11.07
CA GLN A 54 1.04 -8.48 11.02
C GLN A 54 -0.48 -8.37 11.23
N HIS A 55 -0.98 -7.19 11.61
CA HIS A 55 -2.39 -6.99 11.98
C HIS A 55 -3.27 -6.61 10.78
N VAL A 56 -2.67 -6.46 9.60
CA VAL A 56 -3.38 -6.05 8.38
C VAL A 56 -3.18 -7.05 7.25
N SER A 57 -4.23 -7.28 6.50
CA SER A 57 -4.20 -7.98 5.21
C SER A 57 -4.56 -6.98 4.11
N ILE A 58 -3.63 -6.73 3.19
CA ILE A 58 -3.74 -5.60 2.26
C ILE A 58 -4.00 -6.10 0.84
N HIS A 59 -5.07 -5.61 0.21
CA HIS A 59 -5.31 -5.74 -1.23
C HIS A 59 -4.97 -4.44 -1.96
N SER A 60 -4.22 -4.54 -3.05
CA SER A 60 -3.88 -3.40 -3.90
C SER A 60 -4.74 -3.42 -5.16
N ILE A 61 -5.62 -2.42 -5.34
CA ILE A 61 -6.51 -2.33 -6.50
C ILE A 61 -5.70 -2.07 -7.78
N VAL A 62 -4.82 -1.06 -7.76
CA VAL A 62 -4.01 -0.70 -8.93
C VAL A 62 -2.72 -1.52 -8.95
N PRO A 63 -2.48 -2.36 -9.96
CA PRO A 63 -1.26 -3.16 -10.06
C PRO A 63 0.00 -2.31 -10.19
N ILE A 64 1.14 -2.86 -9.77
CA ILE A 64 2.44 -2.21 -9.93
C ILE A 64 2.70 -1.92 -11.41
N GLY A 65 3.12 -0.70 -11.72
CA GLY A 65 3.42 -0.25 -13.08
C GLY A 65 2.20 0.21 -13.88
N THR A 66 1.00 0.22 -13.26
CA THR A 66 -0.22 0.78 -13.87
C THR A 66 -0.44 2.21 -13.40
N ASP A 67 -1.02 3.04 -14.27
CA ASP A 67 -1.39 4.42 -13.93
C ASP A 67 -2.58 4.45 -12.95
N PRO A 68 -2.46 5.06 -11.76
CA PRO A 68 -3.56 5.18 -10.81
C PRO A 68 -4.50 6.37 -11.10
N HIS A 69 -4.15 7.29 -12.02
CA HIS A 69 -5.00 8.44 -12.33
C HIS A 69 -6.33 8.00 -12.95
N GLU A 70 -6.26 7.07 -13.90
CA GLU A 70 -7.40 6.45 -14.56
C GLU A 70 -7.19 4.95 -14.60
N PHE A 71 -8.07 4.23 -13.92
CA PHE A 71 -8.02 2.77 -13.80
C PHE A 71 -9.42 2.18 -13.98
N ASP A 72 -9.50 0.95 -14.46
CA ASP A 72 -10.75 0.20 -14.60
C ASP A 72 -10.74 -0.98 -13.61
N PRO A 73 -11.34 -0.84 -12.42
CA PRO A 73 -11.36 -1.89 -11.41
C PRO A 73 -12.01 -3.17 -11.92
N LEU A 74 -11.41 -4.31 -11.61
CA LEU A 74 -11.97 -5.61 -11.95
C LEU A 74 -13.17 -5.91 -11.04
N PRO A 75 -14.09 -6.82 -11.42
CA PRO A 75 -15.16 -7.27 -10.53
C PRO A 75 -14.66 -7.80 -9.18
N LYS A 76 -13.44 -8.36 -9.16
CA LYS A 76 -12.79 -8.83 -7.95
C LYS A 76 -12.37 -7.67 -7.03
N ASP A 77 -11.97 -6.53 -7.59
CA ASP A 77 -11.62 -5.34 -6.82
C ASP A 77 -12.85 -4.74 -6.14
N VAL A 78 -14.01 -4.78 -6.79
CA VAL A 78 -15.29 -4.42 -6.15
C VAL A 78 -15.56 -5.33 -4.96
N GLN A 79 -15.41 -6.66 -5.11
CA GLN A 79 -15.60 -7.61 -4.01
C GLN A 79 -14.62 -7.35 -2.85
N TYR A 80 -13.33 -7.20 -3.13
CA TYR A 80 -12.34 -6.87 -2.10
C TYR A 80 -12.67 -5.55 -1.40
N THR A 81 -13.15 -4.56 -2.13
CA THR A 81 -13.55 -3.27 -1.55
C THR A 81 -14.79 -3.42 -0.70
N THR A 82 -15.80 -4.18 -1.12
CA THR A 82 -16.98 -4.49 -0.30
C THR A 82 -16.61 -5.17 1.02
N ASP A 83 -15.71 -6.15 0.96
CA ASP A 83 -15.28 -6.93 2.12
C ASP A 83 -14.23 -6.22 2.99
N ALA A 84 -13.73 -5.06 2.58
CA ALA A 84 -12.70 -4.33 3.29
C ALA A 84 -13.24 -3.71 4.59
N ASP A 85 -12.46 -3.80 5.65
CA ASP A 85 -12.71 -3.08 6.89
C ASP A 85 -12.26 -1.63 6.79
N LEU A 86 -11.28 -1.34 5.92
CA LEU A 86 -10.75 0.00 5.69
C LEU A 86 -10.28 0.18 4.24
N VAL A 87 -10.63 1.33 3.63
CA VAL A 87 -10.12 1.75 2.32
C VAL A 87 -9.24 2.99 2.49
N LEU A 88 -8.02 2.94 1.95
CA LEU A 88 -7.05 4.02 2.00
C LEU A 88 -6.73 4.51 0.59
N TYR A 89 -6.73 5.82 0.38
CA TYR A 89 -6.48 6.43 -0.93
C TYR A 89 -5.66 7.72 -0.83
N ASN A 90 -5.14 8.23 -1.94
CA ASN A 90 -4.32 9.45 -1.93
C ASN A 90 -5.17 10.69 -1.71
N GLY A 91 -6.22 10.87 -2.52
CA GLY A 91 -6.88 12.15 -2.70
C GLY A 91 -6.03 13.10 -3.56
N LEU A 92 -6.08 14.41 -3.28
CA LEU A 92 -5.40 15.45 -4.06
C LEU A 92 -5.59 15.35 -5.59
N ASN A 93 -6.78 14.94 -6.04
CA ASN A 93 -7.11 14.73 -7.45
C ASN A 93 -6.44 13.52 -8.13
N LEU A 94 -5.82 12.58 -7.40
CA LEU A 94 -5.18 11.40 -8.02
C LEU A 94 -6.21 10.45 -8.63
N GLU A 95 -7.06 9.83 -7.83
CA GLU A 95 -7.95 8.75 -8.27
C GLU A 95 -9.27 9.26 -8.92
N THR A 96 -9.17 10.31 -9.74
CA THR A 96 -10.33 11.06 -10.26
C THR A 96 -10.62 10.83 -11.74
N GLY A 97 -9.71 10.20 -12.49
CA GLY A 97 -9.87 9.92 -13.91
C GLY A 97 -11.17 9.16 -14.17
N ASN A 98 -12.05 9.75 -14.97
CA ASN A 98 -13.37 9.19 -15.27
C ASN A 98 -14.23 8.84 -14.03
N GLY A 99 -13.90 9.40 -12.86
CA GLY A 99 -14.53 9.11 -11.57
C GLY A 99 -14.36 7.67 -11.07
N TRP A 100 -13.31 6.96 -11.49
CA TRP A 100 -13.19 5.52 -11.28
C TRP A 100 -13.26 5.11 -9.81
N PHE A 101 -12.61 5.84 -8.92
CA PHE A 101 -12.58 5.50 -7.50
C PHE A 101 -13.91 5.77 -6.81
N GLN A 102 -14.56 6.88 -7.14
CA GLN A 102 -15.91 7.17 -6.65
C GLN A 102 -16.89 6.06 -7.07
N LYS A 103 -16.87 5.64 -8.35
CA LYS A 103 -17.71 4.55 -8.85
C LYS A 103 -17.42 3.21 -8.15
N LEU A 104 -16.16 2.96 -7.79
CA LEU A 104 -15.78 1.79 -7.01
C LEU A 104 -16.38 1.84 -5.59
N LEU A 105 -16.31 2.98 -4.91
CA LEU A 105 -16.93 3.18 -3.59
C LEU A 105 -18.45 3.01 -3.65
N GLU A 106 -19.12 3.60 -4.64
CA GLU A 106 -20.56 3.46 -4.87
C GLU A 106 -20.94 1.98 -5.12
N SER A 107 -20.19 1.30 -5.99
CA SER A 107 -20.46 -0.11 -6.32
C SER A 107 -20.19 -1.07 -5.17
N SER A 108 -19.34 -0.68 -4.22
CA SER A 108 -19.00 -1.47 -3.04
C SER A 108 -19.82 -1.12 -1.79
N GLY A 109 -20.68 -0.09 -1.86
CA GLY A 109 -21.47 0.40 -0.73
C GLY A 109 -20.66 1.15 0.32
N LYS A 110 -19.57 1.82 -0.10
CA LYS A 110 -18.64 2.57 0.76
C LYS A 110 -18.57 4.07 0.41
N ASP A 111 -19.64 4.61 -0.16
CA ASP A 111 -19.78 6.03 -0.52
C ASP A 111 -20.48 6.89 0.57
N GLY A 112 -20.96 6.27 1.65
CA GLY A 112 -21.62 6.97 2.76
C GLY A 112 -20.65 7.73 3.68
N ASP A 113 -21.18 8.70 4.43
CA ASP A 113 -20.40 9.57 5.34
C ASP A 113 -19.67 8.80 6.44
N ASP A 114 -20.24 7.68 6.91
CA ASP A 114 -19.67 6.81 7.94
C ASP A 114 -18.82 5.65 7.36
N ALA A 115 -18.60 5.62 6.04
CA ALA A 115 -17.81 4.56 5.41
C ALA A 115 -16.36 4.62 5.89
N PRO A 116 -15.70 3.46 6.13
CA PRO A 116 -14.31 3.43 6.59
C PRO A 116 -13.37 3.69 5.40
N VAL A 117 -13.37 4.93 4.91
CA VAL A 117 -12.54 5.39 3.80
C VAL A 117 -11.72 6.59 4.27
N ALA A 118 -10.39 6.54 4.15
CA ALA A 118 -9.52 7.59 4.66
C ALA A 118 -8.48 8.08 3.63
N GLU A 119 -8.36 9.40 3.54
CA GLU A 119 -7.39 10.10 2.69
C GLU A 119 -6.00 10.16 3.36
N LEU A 120 -5.00 9.56 2.73
CA LEU A 120 -3.64 9.50 3.29
C LEU A 120 -2.84 10.79 3.11
N SER A 121 -3.21 11.66 2.18
CA SER A 121 -2.50 12.93 1.94
C SER A 121 -2.95 14.07 2.85
N LYS A 122 -3.96 13.85 3.71
CA LYS A 122 -4.53 14.88 4.58
C LYS A 122 -3.45 15.59 5.40
N GLY A 123 -3.42 16.92 5.32
CA GLY A 123 -2.44 17.75 6.03
C GLY A 123 -1.11 17.96 5.30
N VAL A 124 -0.92 17.38 4.11
CA VAL A 124 0.20 17.75 3.23
C VAL A 124 0.05 19.19 2.76
N LYS A 125 1.19 19.89 2.64
CA LYS A 125 1.24 21.19 1.94
C LYS A 125 1.01 20.98 0.45
N VAL A 126 -0.23 21.21 0.03
CA VAL A 126 -0.68 21.02 -1.35
C VAL A 126 0.07 21.92 -2.32
N LYS A 127 0.53 21.33 -3.42
CA LYS A 127 1.01 22.05 -4.61
C LYS A 127 -0.10 22.05 -5.65
N HIS A 128 -0.04 22.99 -6.58
CA HIS A 128 -1.00 23.07 -7.68
C HIS A 128 -0.27 22.88 -9.01
N LEU A 129 -1.02 22.48 -10.04
CA LEU A 129 -0.48 22.31 -11.38
C LEU A 129 0.03 23.64 -11.94
N SER A 130 1.08 23.60 -12.75
CA SER A 130 1.64 24.78 -13.43
C SER A 130 1.16 24.94 -14.87
N SER A 131 0.36 23.99 -15.37
CA SER A 131 -0.21 24.02 -16.70
C SER A 131 -1.27 25.12 -16.81
N LYS A 132 -1.24 25.84 -17.93
CA LYS A 132 -2.16 26.96 -18.19
C LYS A 132 -3.62 26.53 -18.09
N GLY A 133 -4.38 27.19 -17.22
CA GLY A 133 -5.80 26.93 -16.99
C GLY A 133 -6.11 25.82 -15.98
N LEU A 134 -5.09 25.19 -15.38
CA LEU A 134 -5.23 24.14 -14.37
C LEU A 134 -4.60 24.53 -13.02
N GLU A 135 -4.22 25.79 -12.83
CA GLU A 135 -3.49 26.28 -11.66
C GLU A 135 -4.28 26.21 -10.35
N SER A 136 -5.60 26.01 -10.43
CA SER A 136 -6.46 25.74 -9.28
C SER A 136 -6.53 24.26 -8.91
N GLN A 137 -6.05 23.35 -9.77
CA GLN A 137 -6.07 21.92 -9.52
C GLN A 137 -4.86 21.50 -8.69
N GLN A 138 -5.11 20.60 -7.74
CA GLN A 138 -4.10 20.08 -6.85
C GLN A 138 -3.19 19.10 -7.60
N ASP A 139 -1.88 19.17 -7.34
CA ASP A 139 -0.93 18.18 -7.81
C ASP A 139 -0.96 16.97 -6.87
N PRO A 140 -1.35 15.78 -7.36
CA PRO A 140 -1.52 14.62 -6.49
C PRO A 140 -0.21 14.01 -5.99
N HIS A 141 0.93 14.30 -6.63
CA HIS A 141 2.19 13.56 -6.46
C HIS A 141 2.98 13.93 -5.19
N ALA A 142 2.25 14.24 -4.12
CA ALA A 142 2.79 14.66 -2.84
C ALA A 142 3.74 13.63 -2.20
N TRP A 143 3.53 12.34 -2.45
CA TRP A 143 4.35 11.25 -1.91
C TRP A 143 5.80 11.27 -2.44
N LEU A 144 6.05 11.90 -3.59
CA LEU A 144 7.41 12.03 -4.15
C LEU A 144 8.32 12.92 -3.28
N ASN A 145 7.73 13.78 -2.45
CA ASN A 145 8.47 14.40 -1.37
C ASN A 145 8.53 13.45 -0.17
N VAL A 146 9.70 12.87 0.07
CA VAL A 146 9.93 11.94 1.19
C VAL A 146 9.53 12.52 2.55
N GLU A 147 9.65 13.84 2.75
CA GLU A 147 9.21 14.46 4.01
C GLU A 147 7.71 14.30 4.24
N ASN A 148 6.91 14.32 3.16
CA ASN A 148 5.48 14.03 3.23
C ASN A 148 5.21 12.57 3.59
N GLY A 149 6.11 11.62 3.28
CA GLY A 149 5.95 10.21 3.65
C GLY A 149 5.70 9.98 5.15
N ILE A 150 6.18 10.88 6.01
CA ILE A 150 5.87 10.88 7.45
C ILE A 150 4.39 11.16 7.70
N ILE A 151 3.80 12.13 6.98
CA ILE A 151 2.38 12.49 7.06
C ILE A 151 1.53 11.31 6.57
N TYR A 152 1.87 10.71 5.43
CA TYR A 152 1.19 9.51 4.93
C TYR A 152 1.22 8.37 5.95
N ALA A 153 2.36 8.12 6.59
CA ALA A 153 2.47 7.09 7.64
C ALA A 153 1.68 7.44 8.91
N GLN A 154 1.56 8.72 9.27
CA GLN A 154 0.73 9.17 10.40
C GLN A 154 -0.75 8.97 10.11
N ASN A 155 -1.21 9.35 8.92
CA ASN A 155 -2.60 9.20 8.50
C ASN A 155 -2.99 7.72 8.37
N ALA A 156 -2.10 6.88 7.82
CA ALA A 156 -2.30 5.43 7.80
C ALA A 156 -2.45 4.87 9.23
N ARG A 157 -1.58 5.26 10.16
CA ARG A 157 -1.68 4.86 11.57
C ARG A 157 -3.02 5.27 12.18
N ASP A 158 -3.44 6.52 11.97
CA ASP A 158 -4.66 7.02 12.60
C ASP A 158 -5.91 6.32 12.05
N ALA A 159 -5.94 6.05 10.75
CA ALA A 159 -7.01 5.27 10.13
C ALA A 159 -7.03 3.82 10.63
N LEU A 160 -5.86 3.18 10.77
CA LEU A 160 -5.74 1.83 11.32
C LEU A 160 -6.19 1.78 12.79
N ILE A 161 -5.82 2.75 13.62
CA ILE A 161 -6.28 2.83 15.02
C ILE A 161 -7.79 3.03 15.11
N GLN A 162 -8.38 3.80 14.20
CA GLN A 162 -9.82 4.02 14.18
C GLN A 162 -10.58 2.74 13.82
N ALA A 163 -10.08 1.96 12.86
CA ALA A 163 -10.69 0.72 12.43
C ALA A 163 -10.40 -0.46 13.39
N ASP A 164 -9.24 -0.45 14.03
CA ASP A 164 -8.75 -1.52 14.92
C ASP A 164 -8.06 -0.92 16.16
N PRO A 165 -8.84 -0.48 17.16
CA PRO A 165 -8.30 0.17 18.35
C PRO A 165 -7.54 -0.79 19.28
N GLU A 166 -7.74 -2.10 19.16
CA GLU A 166 -7.10 -3.11 20.01
C GLU A 166 -5.59 -3.16 19.79
N HIS A 167 -5.13 -2.92 18.55
CA HIS A 167 -3.72 -2.96 18.17
C HIS A 167 -3.04 -1.58 18.13
N LYS A 168 -3.67 -0.57 18.73
CA LYS A 168 -3.20 0.83 18.69
C LYS A 168 -1.71 1.00 19.01
N GLU A 169 -1.24 0.35 20.06
CA GLU A 169 0.13 0.50 20.57
C GLU A 169 1.17 -0.01 19.56
N ASP A 170 0.83 -1.09 18.84
CA ASP A 170 1.66 -1.65 17.78
C ASP A 170 1.70 -0.70 16.57
N TYR A 171 0.56 -0.19 16.12
CA TYR A 171 0.51 0.78 15.02
C TYR A 171 1.33 2.04 15.33
N GLU A 172 1.22 2.58 16.55
CA GLU A 172 2.03 3.72 16.98
C GLU A 172 3.53 3.43 16.98
N LYS A 173 3.93 2.25 17.48
CA LYS A 173 5.33 1.84 17.53
C LYS A 173 5.90 1.62 16.13
N MET A 174 5.16 0.99 15.24
CA MET A 174 5.58 0.75 13.87
C MET A 174 5.65 2.06 13.08
N GLN A 175 4.63 2.92 13.18
CA GLN A 175 4.64 4.26 12.59
C GLN A 175 5.87 5.09 13.01
N LYS A 176 6.25 5.04 14.30
CA LYS A 176 7.46 5.70 14.81
C LYS A 176 8.73 5.13 14.17
N SER A 177 8.79 3.81 13.95
CA SER A 177 9.91 3.15 13.24
C SER A 177 9.98 3.61 11.78
N THR A 178 8.86 3.57 11.06
CA THR A 178 8.75 4.00 9.66
C THR A 178 9.15 5.47 9.49
N SER A 179 8.69 6.35 10.39
CA SER A 179 9.09 7.76 10.42
C SER A 179 10.59 7.97 10.61
N LYS A 180 11.24 7.15 11.44
CA LYS A 180 12.70 7.20 11.61
C LYS A 180 13.41 6.80 10.31
N SER A 181 12.91 5.80 9.60
CA SER A 181 13.44 5.40 8.29
C SER A 181 13.30 6.52 7.25
N PHE A 182 12.15 7.18 7.16
CA PHE A 182 11.98 8.35 6.30
C PHE A 182 12.96 9.48 6.66
N LYS A 183 13.08 9.84 7.94
CA LYS A 183 14.04 10.88 8.40
C LYS A 183 15.49 10.53 8.07
N ARG A 184 15.86 9.25 8.21
CA ARG A 184 17.21 8.77 7.84
C ARG A 184 17.44 8.90 6.34
N PHE A 185 16.45 8.53 5.52
CA PHE A 185 16.55 8.66 4.07
C PHE A 185 16.62 10.14 3.63
N THR A 186 15.80 11.03 4.18
CA THR A 186 15.85 12.47 3.87
C THR A 186 17.20 13.08 4.23
N MET A 187 17.77 12.73 5.39
CA MET A 187 19.13 13.16 5.76
C MET A 187 20.18 12.66 4.75
N LYS A 188 20.12 11.39 4.34
CA LYS A 188 21.06 10.83 3.36
C LYS A 188 20.94 11.51 1.99
N GLN A 189 19.72 11.76 1.52
CA GLN A 189 19.48 12.48 0.26
C GLN A 189 20.03 13.91 0.31
N LYS A 190 19.75 14.67 1.38
CA LYS A 190 20.28 16.03 1.55
C LYS A 190 21.81 16.06 1.51
N THR A 191 22.47 15.14 2.22
CA THR A 191 23.94 15.02 2.21
C THR A 191 24.49 14.68 0.81
N SER A 192 23.84 13.76 0.09
CA SER A 192 24.24 13.39 -1.27
C SER A 192 24.07 14.53 -2.27
N LEU A 193 22.95 15.26 -2.20
CA LEU A 193 22.68 16.42 -3.05
C LEU A 193 23.69 17.55 -2.82
N ILE A 194 24.04 17.84 -1.56
CA ILE A 194 25.07 18.82 -1.22
C ILE A 194 26.43 18.41 -1.82
N SER A 195 26.78 17.12 -1.73
CA SER A 195 28.01 16.59 -2.34
C SER A 195 28.02 16.77 -3.86
N CYS A 196 26.94 16.37 -4.55
CA CYS A 196 26.79 16.57 -6.00
C CYS A 196 26.86 18.04 -6.42
N GLN A 197 26.25 18.94 -5.66
CA GLN A 197 26.28 20.38 -5.95
C GLN A 197 27.69 20.97 -5.78
N LYS A 198 28.43 20.55 -4.76
CA LYS A 198 29.85 20.90 -4.59
C LYS A 198 30.68 20.42 -5.78
N ILE A 199 30.50 19.17 -6.22
CA ILE A 199 31.17 18.62 -7.41
C ILE A 199 30.82 19.41 -8.67
N LYS A 200 29.53 19.73 -8.90
CA LYS A 200 29.09 20.53 -10.05
C LYS A 200 29.69 21.93 -10.04
N SER A 201 29.78 22.58 -8.86
CA SER A 201 30.41 23.89 -8.72
C SER A 201 31.92 23.84 -9.01
N SER A 202 32.61 22.81 -8.51
CA SER A 202 34.04 22.59 -8.73
C SER A 202 34.34 22.32 -10.21
N LEU A 203 33.57 21.46 -10.87
CA LEU A 203 33.66 21.22 -12.31
C LEU A 203 33.41 22.48 -13.14
N SER A 204 32.46 23.33 -12.73
CA SER A 204 32.22 24.63 -13.37
C SER A 204 33.40 25.58 -13.20
N GLN A 205 34.03 25.61 -12.02
CA GLN A 205 35.23 26.42 -11.78
C GLN A 205 36.43 25.92 -12.58
N VAL A 206 36.66 24.60 -12.67
CA VAL A 206 37.75 24.01 -13.47
C VAL A 206 37.58 24.31 -14.96
N LYS A 207 36.37 24.16 -15.51
CA LYS A 207 36.07 24.55 -16.90
C LYS A 207 36.28 26.05 -17.13
N GLY A 208 35.89 26.89 -16.17
CA GLY A 208 36.14 28.33 -16.20
C GLY A 208 37.63 28.67 -16.27
N HIS A 209 38.45 28.06 -15.41
CA HIS A 209 39.91 28.28 -15.39
C HIS A 209 40.62 27.79 -16.65
N SER A 210 40.22 26.65 -17.21
CA SER A 210 40.77 26.16 -18.50
C SER A 210 40.49 27.14 -19.64
N SER A 211 39.31 27.77 -19.69
CA SER A 211 39.00 28.79 -20.70
C SER A 211 39.75 30.13 -20.53
N ILE A 212 40.24 30.42 -19.32
CA ILE A 212 41.07 31.59 -19.03
C ILE A 212 42.53 31.32 -19.41
N LEU A 213 43.01 30.09 -19.22
CA LEU A 213 44.36 29.69 -19.62
C LEU A 213 44.50 29.59 -21.15
N GLN A 214 43.46 29.13 -21.86
CA GLN A 214 43.47 29.10 -23.33
C GLN A 214 43.53 30.51 -23.95
N ARG A 215 42.90 31.51 -23.32
CA ARG A 215 42.91 32.92 -23.77
C ARG A 215 44.20 33.70 -23.46
N ARG A 216 45.15 33.10 -22.75
CA ARG A 216 46.47 33.68 -22.46
C ARG A 216 47.59 33.13 -23.36
N MET A 217 47.28 32.17 -24.24
CA MET A 217 48.23 31.56 -25.15
C MET A 217 48.08 32.03 -26.62
N ASP A 218 47.26 33.06 -26.85
CA ASP A 218 47.13 33.79 -28.12
C ASP A 218 47.69 35.22 -27.94
#